data_AF-A0A2U3EZP1-F1
#
_entry.id   AF-A0A2U3EZP1-F1
#
_cell.length_a   1.000
_cell.length_b   1.000
_cell.length_c   1.000
_cell.angle_alpha   90.00
_cell.angle_beta   90.00
_cell.angle_gamma   90.00
#
_symmetry.space_group_name_H-M   'P 1'
#
loop_
_entity.id
_entity.type
_entity.pdbx_description
1 polymer ?
#
loop_
_entity_poly.entity_id
_entity_poly.type
_entity_poly.pdbx_seq_one_letter_code
_entity_poly.pdbx_strand_id
1 'polypeptide(L)' 'AAVPAMSMPTSEHTLLTHLPLVAPEVKRTVGLIRRRGRIQSYIAAELEKQITEQYRRT' A
#
# COMPACT_ATOMS: atom_id res chain seq x y z
N ALA A 1 -5.84 -9.86 15.85
CA ALA A 1 -5.43 -8.43 15.89
C ALA A 1 -6.05 -7.71 14.69
N ALA A 2 -6.31 -6.40 14.79
CA ALA A 2 -6.74 -5.61 13.63
C ALA A 2 -5.52 -5.24 12.77
N VAL A 3 -5.56 -5.57 11.49
CA VAL A 3 -4.49 -5.31 10.51
C VAL A 3 -5.02 -4.52 9.32
N PRO A 4 -4.18 -3.78 8.58
CA PRO A 4 -4.57 -3.19 7.31
C PRO A 4 -4.98 -4.26 6.29
N ALA A 5 -5.99 -3.97 5.46
CA ALA A 5 -6.43 -4.88 4.42
C ALA A 5 -5.30 -5.26 3.43
N MET A 6 -4.37 -4.34 3.16
CA MET A 6 -3.21 -4.59 2.29
C MET A 6 -2.22 -5.64 2.83
N SER A 7 -2.32 -6.02 4.11
CA SER A 7 -1.51 -7.09 4.71
C SER A 7 -2.17 -8.47 4.60
N MET A 8 -3.44 -8.54 4.18
CA MET A 8 -4.16 -9.78 3.97
C MET A 8 -3.99 -10.26 2.52
N PRO A 9 -3.98 -11.58 2.27
CA PRO A 9 -4.02 -12.12 0.92
C PRO A 9 -5.23 -11.58 0.16
N THR A 10 -5.03 -11.23 -1.11
CA THR A 10 -6.10 -10.74 -1.99
C THR A 10 -6.96 -11.86 -2.57
N SER A 11 -6.44 -13.09 -2.57
CA SER A 11 -7.15 -14.32 -2.94
C SER A 11 -7.42 -15.19 -1.71
N GLU A 12 -8.30 -16.17 -1.87
CA GLU A 12 -8.54 -17.21 -0.85
C GLU A 12 -7.22 -17.81 -0.32
N HIS A 13 -7.18 -18.02 0.99
CA HIS A 13 -5.99 -18.51 1.68
C HIS A 13 -6.37 -19.54 2.74
N THR A 14 -5.70 -20.69 2.74
CA THR A 14 -6.06 -21.85 3.58
C THR A 14 -6.08 -21.56 5.08
N LEU A 15 -5.27 -20.61 5.55
CA LEU A 15 -5.12 -20.30 6.98
C LEU A 15 -5.71 -18.95 7.40
N LEU A 16 -6.06 -18.06 6.45
CA LEU A 16 -6.39 -16.67 6.74
C LEU A 16 -7.74 -16.32 6.14
N THR A 17 -8.61 -15.70 6.95
CA THR A 17 -9.91 -15.18 6.51
C THR A 17 -9.99 -13.70 6.83
N HIS A 18 -10.47 -12.90 5.87
CA HIS A 18 -10.67 -11.46 6.05
C HIS A 18 -12.01 -11.19 6.77
N LEU A 19 -11.95 -10.68 8.00
CA LEU A 19 -13.10 -10.21 8.75
C LEU A 19 -13.08 -8.66 8.78
N PRO A 20 -14.01 -7.96 8.11
CA PRO A 20 -13.98 -6.50 8.04
C PRO A 20 -14.33 -5.85 9.38
N LEU A 21 -13.63 -4.77 9.73
CA LEU A 21 -14.05 -3.87 10.79
C LEU A 21 -15.21 -3.00 10.28
N VAL A 22 -16.40 -3.19 10.85
CA VAL A 22 -17.62 -2.48 10.41
C VAL A 22 -17.73 -1.11 11.07
N ALA A 23 -17.56 -1.02 12.39
CA ALA A 23 -17.58 0.25 13.11
C ALA A 23 -16.60 0.22 14.31
N PRO A 24 -15.72 1.23 14.43
CA PRO A 24 -15.50 2.31 13.48
C PRO A 24 -14.74 1.83 12.22
N GLU A 25 -15.08 2.41 11.07
CA GLU A 25 -14.26 2.26 9.86
C GLU A 25 -12.91 2.98 10.06
N VAL A 26 -11.81 2.35 9.67
CA VAL A 26 -10.47 2.93 9.80
C VAL A 26 -9.83 3.11 8.43
N LYS A 27 -9.67 4.36 7.99
CA LYS A 27 -9.00 4.73 6.72
C LYS A 27 -7.59 5.23 6.99
N ARG A 28 -6.64 4.86 6.11
CA ARG A 28 -5.23 5.29 6.16
C ARG A 28 -4.74 5.61 4.75
N THR A 29 -3.86 6.60 4.65
CA THR A 29 -3.18 6.95 3.40
C THR A 29 -1.78 6.37 3.40
N VAL A 30 -1.44 5.64 2.35
CA VAL A 30 -0.08 5.11 2.11
C VAL A 30 0.47 5.80 0.88
N GLY A 31 1.74 6.20 0.93
CA GLY A 31 2.40 6.88 -0.18
C GLY A 31 3.92 6.86 -0.05
N LEU A 32 4.58 7.37 -1.09
CA LEU A 32 6.03 7.51 -1.12
C LEU A 32 6.46 8.88 -0.59
N ILE A 33 7.58 8.91 0.12
CA ILE A 33 8.19 10.15 0.59
C ILE A 33 9.49 10.38 -0.16
N ARG A 34 9.65 11.60 -0.69
CA ARG A 34 10.87 12.04 -1.37
C ARG A 34 11.60 13.08 -0.54
N ARG A 35 12.92 12.92 -0.40
CA ARG A 35 13.76 13.92 0.25
C ARG A 35 13.82 15.21 -0.58
N ARG A 36 13.51 16.35 0.05
CA ARG A 36 13.63 17.68 -0.57
C ARG A 36 15.10 18.09 -0.74
N GLY A 37 15.38 18.89 -1.78
CA GLY A 37 16.70 19.50 -1.99
C GLY A 37 17.78 18.57 -2.55
N ARG A 38 17.41 17.37 -3.01
CA ARG A 38 18.30 16.48 -3.75
C ARG A 38 17.67 16.10 -5.08
N ILE A 39 18.51 15.99 -6.10
CA ILE A 39 18.12 15.38 -7.37
C ILE A 39 17.85 13.90 -7.08
N GLN A 40 16.69 13.43 -7.52
CA GLN A 40 16.32 12.03 -7.44
C GLN A 40 17.15 11.24 -8.44
N SER A 41 17.76 10.14 -8.00
CA SER A 41 18.48 9.27 -8.93
C SER A 41 17.51 8.66 -9.92
N TYR A 42 18.01 8.31 -11.11
CA TYR A 42 17.23 7.63 -12.14
C TYR A 42 16.49 6.39 -11.59
N ILE A 43 17.18 5.55 -10.82
CA ILE A 43 16.60 4.34 -10.21
C ILE A 43 15.48 4.68 -9.22
N ALA A 44 15.62 5.75 -8.43
CA ALA A 44 14.57 6.17 -7.51
C ALA A 44 13.35 6.73 -8.25
N ALA A 45 13.52 7.37 -9.41
CA ALA A 45 12.42 7.86 -10.25
C ALA A 45 11.65 6.69 -10.91
N GLU A 46 12.37 5.70 -11.43
CA GLU A 46 11.74 4.50 -12.00
C GLU A 46 10.97 3.70 -10.92
N LEU A 47 11.52 3.56 -9.71
CA LEU A 47 10.80 2.94 -8.59
C LEU A 47 9.52 3.71 -8.23
N GLU A 48 9.60 5.03 -8.12
CA GLU A 48 8.42 5.86 -7.83
C GLU A 48 7.32 5.64 -8.86
N LYS A 49 7.69 5.64 -10.15
CA LYS A 49 6.76 5.37 -11.27
C LYS A 49 6.16 3.98 -11.18
N GLN A 50 6.96 2.95 -10.94
CA GLN A 50 6.51 1.56 -10.84
C GLN A 50 5.50 1.38 -9.70
N ILE A 51 5.84 1.86 -8.50
CA ILE A 51 4.95 1.75 -7.33
C ILE A 51 3.67 2.56 -7.56
N THR A 52 3.77 3.78 -8.08
CA THR A 52 2.58 4.61 -8.31
C THR A 52 1.64 3.99 -9.35
N GLU A 53 2.16 3.37 -10.40
CA GLU A 53 1.33 2.66 -11.40
C GLU A 53 0.68 1.40 -10.81
N GLN A 54 1.42 0.63 -10.00
CA GLN A 54 0.88 -0.57 -9.35
C GLN A 54 -0.33 -0.25 -8.47
N TYR A 55 -0.29 0.86 -7.73
CA TYR A 55 -1.35 1.24 -6.79
C TYR A 55 -2.36 2.25 -7.36
N ARG A 56 -2.27 2.62 -8.65
CA ARG A 56 -3.23 3.51 -9.32
C ARG A 56 -4.55 2.84 -9.71
N ARG A 57 -4.57 1.50 -9.75
CA ARG A 57 -5.68 0.68 -10.28
C ARG A 57 -6.47 -0.08 -9.20
N THR A 58 -6.07 0.06 -7.94
CA THR A 58 -6.77 -0.51 -6.77
C THR A 58 -7.61 0.57 -6.11
#